data_AF-A0A9P7G8T5-F1
#
_entry.id   AF-A0A9P7G8T5-F1
#
_cell.length_a   1.000
_cell.length_b   1.000
_cell.length_c   1.000
_cell.angle_alpha   90.00
_cell.angle_beta   90.00
_cell.angle_gamma   90.00
#
_symmetry.space_group_name_H-M   'P 1'
#
loop_
_entity.id
_entity.type
_entity.pdbx_description
1 polymer ?
#
loop_
_entity_poly.entity_id
_entity_poly.type
_entity_poly.pdbx_seq_one_letter_code
_entity_poly.pdbx_strand_id
1 'polypeptide(L)'
;MDQDSLLRKILAGELHYAKLWVVCLALRGVAWDKMPFEQRELAFQAKDAASNCLSIFLTSPEYRAALRYAVHDSLVTAAFSGLFLLKMASLFPAELDLGAIIGQVEQLAQLLSEVAAERYAPSSPPWILSRQ
;
A
#
# COMPACT_ATOMS: atom_id res chain seq x y z
N MET A 1 4.90 15.32 21.61
CA MET A 1 3.60 15.63 20.96
C MET A 1 3.42 14.94 19.59
N ASP A 2 4.25 13.95 19.22
CA ASP A 2 4.26 13.39 17.85
C ASP A 2 3.65 11.97 17.74
N GLN A 3 3.53 11.28 18.87
CA GLN A 3 3.05 9.89 18.94
C GLN A 3 1.55 9.77 18.64
N ASP A 4 0.73 10.75 19.07
CA ASP A 4 -0.69 10.83 18.73
C ASP A 4 -0.93 11.08 17.24
N SER A 5 -0.02 11.81 16.58
CA SER A 5 -0.05 12.05 15.13
C SER A 5 0.23 10.76 14.36
N LEU A 6 1.24 10.00 14.80
CA LEU A 6 1.58 8.70 14.22
C LEU A 6 0.43 7.68 14.40
N LEU A 7 -0.10 7.54 15.61
CA LEU A 7 -1.21 6.61 15.89
C LEU A 7 -2.46 6.94 15.06
N ARG A 8 -2.78 8.23 14.90
CA ARG A 8 -3.89 8.66 14.02
C ARG A 8 -3.64 8.29 12.55
N LYS A 9 -2.41 8.43 12.06
CA LYS A 9 -2.05 8.03 10.70
C LYS A 9 -2.13 6.52 10.51
N ILE A 10 -1.70 5.73 11.51
CA ILE A 10 -1.86 4.27 11.51
C ILE A 10 -3.33 3.88 11.44
N LEU A 11 -4.16 4.39 12.35
CA LEU A 11 -5.59 4.12 12.36
C LEU A 11 -6.29 4.58 11.09
N ALA A 12 -5.86 5.71 10.51
CA ALA A 12 -6.37 6.16 9.22
C ALA A 12 -5.99 5.20 8.09
N GLY A 13 -4.75 4.70 8.05
CA GLY A 13 -4.33 3.67 7.09
C GLY A 13 -5.17 2.41 7.20
N GLU A 14 -5.32 1.86 8.41
CA GLU A 14 -6.14 0.68 8.69
C GLU A 14 -7.62 0.87 8.30
N LEU A 15 -8.19 2.06 8.56
CA LEU A 15 -9.56 2.37 8.15
C LEU A 15 -9.73 2.33 6.63
N HIS A 16 -8.79 2.91 5.88
CA HIS A 16 -8.84 2.89 4.42
C HIS A 16 -8.66 1.48 3.87
N TYR A 17 -7.74 0.71 4.46
CA TYR A 17 -7.55 -0.69 4.11
C TYR A 17 -8.80 -1.53 4.39
N ALA A 18 -9.45 -1.36 5.54
CA ALA A 18 -10.69 -2.05 5.87
C ALA A 18 -11.81 -1.74 4.86
N LYS A 19 -11.95 -0.48 4.45
CA LYS A 19 -12.91 -0.07 3.40
C LYS A 19 -12.61 -0.78 2.08
N LEU A 20 -11.35 -0.74 1.63
CA LEU A 20 -10.90 -1.44 0.44
C LEU A 20 -11.20 -2.95 0.51
N TRP A 21 -10.85 -3.58 1.63
CA TRP A 21 -11.01 -5.01 1.84
C TRP A 21 -12.48 -5.44 1.80
N VAL A 22 -13.36 -4.71 2.48
CA VAL A 22 -14.81 -4.99 2.49
C VAL A 22 -15.39 -4.90 1.08
N VAL A 23 -15.00 -3.89 0.29
CA VAL A 23 -15.46 -3.77 -1.09
C VAL A 23 -14.90 -4.91 -1.96
N CYS A 24 -13.63 -5.28 -1.79
CA CYS A 24 -13.05 -6.42 -2.51
C CYS A 24 -13.76 -7.74 -2.19
N LEU A 25 -14.13 -7.95 -0.93
CA LEU A 25 -14.92 -9.10 -0.50
C LEU A 25 -16.33 -9.07 -1.09
N ALA A 26 -16.99 -7.91 -1.10
CA ALA A 26 -18.33 -7.74 -1.67
C ALA A 26 -18.35 -7.98 -3.19
N LEU A 27 -17.28 -7.56 -3.89
CA LEU A 27 -17.11 -7.77 -5.33
C LEU A 27 -16.48 -9.14 -5.68
N ARG A 28 -16.32 -10.04 -4.70
CA ARG A 28 -15.71 -11.35 -4.93
C ARG A 28 -16.60 -12.21 -5.81
N GLY A 29 -16.07 -12.61 -6.97
CA GLY A 29 -16.78 -13.45 -7.95
C GLY A 29 -17.62 -12.67 -8.96
N VAL A 30 -17.60 -11.34 -8.91
CA VAL A 30 -18.22 -10.49 -9.93
C VAL A 30 -17.36 -10.49 -11.19
N ALA A 31 -18.03 -10.57 -12.35
CA ALA A 31 -17.38 -10.35 -13.64
C ALA A 31 -17.13 -8.85 -13.82
N TRP A 32 -15.85 -8.44 -13.68
CA TRP A 32 -15.47 -7.03 -13.69
C TRP A 32 -15.84 -6.31 -15.01
N ASP A 33 -15.89 -7.06 -16.11
CA ASP A 33 -16.26 -6.56 -17.45
C ASP A 33 -17.75 -6.28 -17.62
N LYS A 34 -18.60 -6.81 -16.72
CA LYS A 34 -20.07 -6.70 -16.77
C LYS A 34 -20.65 -6.07 -15.51
N MET A 35 -19.85 -5.30 -14.78
CA MET A 35 -20.30 -4.67 -13.54
C MET A 35 -21.43 -3.66 -13.82
N PRO A 36 -22.58 -3.79 -13.12
CA PRO A 36 -23.57 -2.73 -13.05
C PRO A 36 -22.96 -1.45 -12.47
N PHE A 37 -23.58 -0.31 -12.80
CA PHE A 37 -23.11 1.01 -12.35
C PHE A 37 -22.85 1.08 -10.83
N GLU A 38 -23.75 0.52 -10.02
CA GLU A 38 -23.60 0.52 -8.55
C GLU A 38 -22.35 -0.24 -8.06
N GLN A 39 -22.06 -1.40 -8.65
CA GLN A 39 -20.86 -2.19 -8.30
C GLN A 39 -19.58 -1.49 -8.76
N ARG A 40 -19.66 -0.84 -9.92
CA ARG A 40 -18.57 -0.03 -10.45
C ARG A 40 -18.26 1.16 -9.53
N GLU A 41 -19.28 1.85 -9.05
CA GLU A 41 -19.11 2.96 -8.11
C GLU A 41 -18.41 2.51 -6.83
N LEU A 42 -18.81 1.36 -6.27
CA LEU A 42 -18.12 0.76 -5.12
C LEU A 42 -16.65 0.47 -5.43
N ALA A 43 -16.33 -0.05 -6.61
CA ALA A 43 -14.94 -0.28 -7.03
C ALA A 43 -14.12 1.02 -7.11
N PHE A 44 -14.71 2.12 -7.56
CA PHE A 44 -14.07 3.45 -7.55
C PHE A 44 -13.86 3.99 -6.13
N GLN A 45 -14.83 3.82 -5.24
CA GLN A 45 -14.67 4.19 -3.82
C GLN A 45 -13.53 3.40 -3.16
N ALA A 46 -13.40 2.11 -3.48
CA ALA A 46 -12.29 1.28 -3.04
C ALA A 46 -10.94 1.74 -3.62
N LYS A 47 -10.93 2.20 -4.88
CA LYS A 47 -9.73 2.78 -5.51
C LYS A 47 -9.28 4.04 -4.79
N ASP A 48 -10.21 4.93 -4.42
CA ASP A 48 -9.85 6.14 -3.66
C ASP A 48 -9.37 5.80 -2.25
N ALA A 49 -9.98 4.80 -1.61
CA ALA A 49 -9.49 4.29 -0.32
C ALA A 49 -8.05 3.72 -0.44
N ALA A 50 -7.76 2.94 -1.49
CA ALA A 50 -6.43 2.40 -1.74
C ALA A 50 -5.40 3.51 -1.98
N SER A 51 -5.74 4.52 -2.80
CA SER A 51 -4.84 5.66 -3.06
C SER A 51 -4.58 6.49 -1.81
N ASN A 52 -5.59 6.71 -0.95
CA ASN A 52 -5.42 7.39 0.33
C ASN A 52 -4.58 6.57 1.33
N CYS A 53 -4.77 5.25 1.37
CA CYS A 53 -3.95 4.36 2.18
C CYS A 53 -2.47 4.46 1.79
N LEU A 54 -2.17 4.40 0.49
CA LEU A 54 -0.81 4.58 -0.02
C LEU A 54 -0.27 5.98 0.22
N SER A 55 -1.09 7.02 0.07
CA SER A 55 -0.68 8.40 0.34
C SER A 55 -0.25 8.60 1.79
N ILE A 56 -0.99 8.02 2.76
CA ILE A 56 -0.62 8.06 4.18
C ILE A 56 0.73 7.36 4.42
N PHE A 57 0.90 6.19 3.80
CA PHE A 57 2.11 5.38 3.87
C PHE A 57 3.33 6.11 3.27
N LEU A 58 3.13 6.71 2.10
CA LEU A 58 4.17 7.41 1.35
C LEU A 58 4.45 8.80 1.89
N THR A 59 3.53 9.50 2.52
CA THR A 59 3.74 10.91 2.95
C THR A 59 4.33 11.03 4.35
N SER A 60 4.14 10.04 5.22
CA SER A 60 4.60 10.13 6.62
C SER A 60 5.95 9.43 6.84
N PRO A 61 7.06 10.18 7.01
CA PRO A 61 8.36 9.59 7.27
C PRO A 61 8.42 8.86 8.62
N GLU A 62 7.62 9.28 9.61
CA GLU A 62 7.50 8.61 10.91
C GLU A 62 6.84 7.24 10.77
N TYR A 63 5.85 7.12 9.89
CA TYR A 63 5.20 5.84 9.56
C TYR A 63 6.18 4.93 8.81
N ARG A 64 6.97 5.47 7.86
CA ARG A 64 8.08 4.75 7.21
C ARG A 64 9.16 4.29 8.20
N ALA A 65 9.50 5.11 9.18
CA ALA A 65 10.44 4.72 10.22
C ALA A 65 9.87 3.61 11.11
N ALA A 66 8.57 3.68 11.44
CA ALA A 66 7.87 2.61 12.16
C ALA A 66 7.80 1.30 11.35
N LEU A 67 7.71 1.37 10.02
CA LEU A 67 7.69 0.19 9.13
C LEU A 67 8.95 -0.68 9.19
N ARG A 68 10.10 -0.10 9.55
CA ARG A 68 11.34 -0.86 9.79
C ARG A 68 11.20 -1.87 10.93
N TYR A 69 10.28 -1.62 11.86
CA TYR A 69 9.97 -2.48 13.01
C TYR A 69 8.57 -3.10 12.92
N ALA A 70 7.73 -2.61 11.99
CA ALA A 70 6.37 -3.08 11.84
C ALA A 70 6.36 -4.49 11.25
N VAL A 71 5.39 -5.27 11.75
CA VAL A 71 5.11 -6.64 11.36
C VAL A 71 4.71 -6.70 9.87
N HIS A 72 4.92 -7.85 9.23
CA HIS A 72 4.57 -8.16 7.84
C HIS A 72 3.22 -7.60 7.36
N ASP A 73 2.26 -7.43 8.27
CA ASP A 73 0.90 -6.99 8.01
C ASP A 73 0.81 -5.62 7.31
N SER A 74 1.57 -4.62 7.77
CA SER A 74 1.52 -3.27 7.17
C SER A 74 2.10 -3.23 5.74
N LEU A 75 3.10 -4.09 5.44
CA LEU A 75 3.66 -4.22 4.10
C LEU A 75 2.70 -4.94 3.16
N VAL A 76 2.00 -5.96 3.65
CA VAL A 76 0.97 -6.68 2.89
C VAL A 76 -0.19 -5.75 2.54
N THR A 77 -0.65 -4.93 3.49
CA THR A 77 -1.67 -3.90 3.27
C THR A 77 -1.29 -2.92 2.18
N ALA A 78 -0.05 -2.40 2.20
CA ALA A 78 0.43 -1.48 1.18
C ALA A 78 0.56 -2.16 -0.19
N ALA A 79 1.16 -3.36 -0.25
CA ALA A 79 1.30 -4.13 -1.48
C ALA A 79 -0.07 -4.49 -2.11
N PHE A 80 -1.03 -4.91 -1.29
CA PHE A 80 -2.39 -5.21 -1.74
C PHE A 80 -3.07 -3.95 -2.31
N SER A 81 -2.93 -2.80 -1.64
CA SER A 81 -3.49 -1.54 -2.12
C SER A 81 -2.88 -1.13 -3.47
N GLY A 82 -1.56 -1.28 -3.64
CA GLY A 82 -0.89 -1.03 -4.93
C GLY A 82 -1.35 -1.98 -6.03
N LEU A 83 -1.45 -3.29 -5.74
CA LEU A 83 -1.93 -4.28 -6.70
C LEU A 83 -3.38 -4.02 -7.12
N PHE A 84 -4.23 -3.60 -6.18
CA PHE A 84 -5.61 -3.23 -6.47
C PHE A 84 -5.70 -2.04 -7.43
N LEU A 85 -4.87 -1.01 -7.22
CA LEU A 85 -4.82 0.14 -8.14
C LEU A 85 -4.39 -0.26 -9.55
N LEU A 86 -3.38 -1.13 -9.68
CA LEU A 86 -2.98 -1.67 -10.98
C LEU A 86 -4.11 -2.47 -11.65
N LYS A 87 -4.83 -3.29 -10.87
CA LYS A 87 -6.00 -4.02 -11.37
C LYS A 87 -7.08 -3.06 -11.87
N MET A 88 -7.38 -2.01 -11.11
CA MET A 88 -8.34 -0.98 -11.51
C MET A 88 -7.91 -0.26 -12.79
N ALA A 89 -6.64 0.14 -12.87
CA ALA A 89 -6.03 0.74 -14.06
C ALA A 89 -6.16 -0.16 -15.30
N SER A 90 -5.99 -1.47 -15.14
CA SER A 90 -6.13 -2.43 -16.24
C SER A 90 -7.58 -2.61 -16.72
N LEU A 91 -8.55 -2.50 -15.81
CA LEU A 91 -9.98 -2.70 -16.11
C LEU A 91 -10.64 -1.43 -16.65
N PHE A 92 -10.17 -0.25 -16.24
CA PHE A 92 -10.76 1.03 -16.62
C PHE A 92 -9.70 2.02 -17.14
N PRO A 93 -8.96 1.66 -18.21
CA PRO A 93 -7.84 2.49 -18.71
C PRO A 93 -8.29 3.84 -19.28
N ALA A 94 -9.54 3.96 -19.71
CA ALA A 94 -10.09 5.20 -20.25
C ALA A 94 -10.60 6.18 -19.17
N GLU A 95 -10.82 5.71 -17.94
CA GLU A 95 -11.44 6.50 -16.86
C GLU A 95 -10.48 6.81 -15.72
N LEU A 96 -9.31 6.18 -15.71
CA LEU A 96 -8.29 6.33 -14.68
C LEU A 96 -7.02 6.96 -15.23
N ASP A 97 -6.39 7.80 -14.42
CA ASP A 97 -5.05 8.31 -14.70
C ASP A 97 -4.01 7.21 -14.44
N LEU A 98 -3.65 6.51 -15.52
CA LEU A 98 -2.65 5.46 -15.51
C LEU A 98 -1.29 5.99 -15.06
N GLY A 99 -0.92 7.22 -15.44
CA GLY A 99 0.36 7.81 -15.08
C GLY A 99 0.48 8.05 -13.58
N ALA A 100 -0.56 8.60 -12.97
CA ALA A 100 -0.61 8.80 -11.53
C ALA A 100 -0.58 7.48 -10.75
N ILE A 101 -1.34 6.46 -11.20
CA ILE A 101 -1.38 5.15 -10.54
C ILE A 101 -0.02 4.45 -10.63
N ILE A 102 0.58 4.40 -11.83
CA ILE A 102 1.90 3.79 -12.03
C ILE A 102 2.94 4.49 -11.16
N GLY A 103 2.97 5.82 -11.15
CA GLY A 103 3.91 6.57 -10.32
C GLY A 103 3.74 6.30 -8.82
N GLN A 104 2.51 6.20 -8.31
CA GLN A 104 2.25 5.83 -6.91
C GLN A 104 2.74 4.41 -6.59
N VAL A 105 2.51 3.45 -7.49
CA VAL A 105 2.91 2.06 -7.29
C VAL A 105 4.42 1.86 -7.41
N GLU A 106 5.09 2.61 -8.29
CA GLU A 106 6.55 2.63 -8.41
C GLU A 106 7.22 3.16 -7.12
N GLN A 107 6.72 4.27 -6.57
CA GLN A 107 7.21 4.80 -5.29
C GLN A 107 7.04 3.78 -4.16
N LEU A 108 5.90 3.09 -4.12
CA LEU A 108 5.69 2.00 -3.17
C LEU A 108 6.69 0.86 -3.37
N ALA A 109 6.91 0.42 -4.61
CA ALA A 109 7.83 -0.68 -4.93
C ALA A 109 9.28 -0.35 -4.52
N GLN A 110 9.72 0.89 -4.76
CA GLN A 110 11.03 1.38 -4.31
C GLN A 110 11.16 1.29 -2.79
N LEU A 111 10.17 1.81 -2.06
CA LEU A 111 10.15 1.79 -0.60
C LEU A 111 10.14 0.36 -0.04
N LEU A 112 9.34 -0.55 -0.62
CA LEU A 112 9.33 -1.95 -0.23
C LEU A 112 10.67 -2.63 -0.48
N SER A 113 11.34 -2.28 -1.59
CA SER A 113 12.68 -2.78 -1.90
C SER A 113 13.72 -2.30 -0.89
N GLU A 114 13.66 -1.03 -0.47
CA GLU A 114 14.55 -0.47 0.56
C GLU A 114 14.35 -1.18 1.92
N VAL A 115 13.10 -1.34 2.36
CA VAL A 115 12.77 -2.02 3.62
C VAL A 115 13.19 -3.50 3.58
N ALA A 116 13.02 -4.19 2.44
CA ALA A 116 13.48 -5.57 2.28
C ALA A 116 15.01 -5.66 2.27
N ALA A 117 15.70 -4.76 1.58
CA ALA A 117 17.17 -4.73 1.52
C ALA A 117 17.79 -4.49 2.91
N GLU A 118 17.21 -3.60 3.73
CA GLU A 118 17.67 -3.38 5.10
C GLU A 118 17.41 -4.59 6.01
N ARG A 119 16.34 -5.36 5.76
CA ARG A 119 15.96 -6.53 6.56
C ARG A 119 16.79 -7.78 6.24
N TYR A 120 17.30 -7.89 5.02
CA TYR A 120 18.15 -8.99 4.55
C TYR A 120 19.62 -8.60 4.37
N ALA A 121 20.00 -7.34 4.64
CA ALA A 121 21.39 -6.96 4.72
C ALA A 121 22.04 -7.90 5.74
N PRO A 122 23.03 -8.74 5.33
CA PRO A 122 23.77 -9.52 6.29
C PRO A 122 24.41 -8.51 7.21
N SER A 123 23.93 -8.44 8.45
CA SER A 123 24.64 -7.85 9.56
C SER A 123 25.90 -8.68 9.74
N SER A 124 26.89 -8.44 8.86
CA SER A 124 28.23 -8.97 9.03
C SER A 124 28.67 -8.48 10.39
N PRO A 125 28.86 -9.41 11.36
CA PRO A 125 29.22 -8.99 12.69
C PRO A 125 30.55 -8.24 12.62
N PRO A 126 30.71 -7.12 13.35
CA PRO A 126 31.90 -6.28 13.28
C PRO A 126 33.22 -6.98 13.68
N TRP A 127 33.17 -8.24 14.14
CA TRP A 127 34.36 -9.03 14.50
C TRP A 127 35.02 -9.78 13.32
N ILE A 128 34.41 -9.82 12.13
CA ILE A 128 34.99 -10.55 10.97
C ILE A 128 36.11 -9.74 10.26
N LEU A 129 36.19 -8.42 10.48
CA LEU A 129 37.20 -7.55 9.86
C LEU A 129 38.47 -7.32 10.71
N SER A 130 38.58 -7.92 11.90
CA SER A 130 39.76 -7.80 12.78
C SER A 130 40.73 -8.98 12.69
N ARG A 131 40.58 -9.85 11.69
CA ARG A 131 41.54 -10.92 11.35
C ARG A 131 41.99 -10.83 9.88
N GLN A 132 42.65 -9.74 9.51
CA GLN A 132 43.67 -9.74 8.45
C GLN A 132 44.81 -8.81 8.86
#